data_AF-A0A9D8K873-F1
#
_entry.id   AF-A0A9D8K873-F1
#
_cell.length_a   1.000
_cell.length_b   1.000
_cell.length_c   1.000
_cell.angle_alpha   90.00
_cell.angle_beta   90.00
_cell.angle_gamma   90.00
#
_symmetry.space_group_name_H-M   'P 1'
#
loop_
_entity.id
_entity.type
_entity.pdbx_description
1 polymer ?
#
loop_
_entity_poly.entity_id
_entity_poly.type
_entity_poly.pdbx_seq_one_letter_code
_entity_poly.pdbx_strand_id
1 'polypeptide(L)'
;SEHIETLEEIDIEYREIATEAGITNFRRVPALDTTPAFIEALAHLVQHALEGPEVNLAHVAALPTTVKLYPQDKWAWGWNNSSEVWNGRLAMVGFSAFLLELISGRGPLHAIGLL
;
A
#
# COMPACT_ATOMS: atom_id res chain seq x y z
N SER A 1 13.94 8.76 -22.27
CA SER A 1 14.16 10.16 -21.93
C SER A 1 14.42 10.25 -20.45
N GLU A 2 15.34 11.12 -20.09
CA GLU A 2 15.55 11.56 -18.72
C GLU A 2 14.43 12.53 -18.30
N HIS A 3 14.09 12.54 -17.01
CA HIS A 3 13.09 13.42 -16.39
C HIS A 3 13.58 13.85 -15.00
N ILE A 4 12.80 14.68 -14.29
CA ILE A 4 13.19 15.17 -12.97
C ILE A 4 13.40 14.02 -11.97
N GLU A 5 12.57 12.98 -12.04
CA GLU A 5 12.64 11.80 -11.18
C GLU A 5 13.97 11.04 -11.38
N THR A 6 14.50 11.00 -12.60
CA THR A 6 15.76 10.29 -12.86
C THR A 6 16.99 11.13 -12.54
N LEU A 7 16.94 12.42 -12.85
CA LEU A 7 18.09 13.33 -12.74
C LEU A 7 18.27 13.94 -11.35
N GLU A 8 17.17 14.20 -10.66
CA GLU A 8 17.16 14.90 -9.37
C GLU A 8 16.87 13.91 -8.26
N GLU A 9 15.69 13.28 -8.26
CA GLU A 9 15.27 12.40 -7.16
C GLU A 9 16.21 11.19 -7.04
N ILE A 10 16.46 10.44 -8.13
CA ILE A 10 17.32 9.25 -8.04
C ILE A 10 18.80 9.62 -8.02
N ASP A 11 19.27 10.46 -8.94
CA ASP A 11 20.71 10.69 -9.11
C ASP A 11 21.31 11.61 -8.05
N ILE A 12 20.52 12.46 -7.40
CA ILE A 12 20.96 13.40 -6.35
C ILE A 12 20.37 12.97 -5.00
N GLU A 13 19.06 13.12 -4.78
CA GLU A 13 18.47 12.95 -3.44
C GLU A 13 18.70 11.53 -2.90
N TYR A 14 18.40 10.49 -3.68
CA TYR A 14 18.55 9.11 -3.24
C TYR A 14 20.01 8.69 -3.15
N ARG A 15 20.88 9.27 -3.97
CA ARG A 15 22.33 9.04 -3.88
C ARG A 15 22.89 9.60 -2.58
N GLU A 16 22.43 10.78 -2.16
CA GLU A 16 22.81 11.38 -0.87
C GLU A 16 22.37 10.47 0.28
N ILE A 17 21.10 10.06 0.30
CA ILE A 17 20.56 9.12 1.31
C ILE A 17 21.37 7.82 1.34
N ALA A 18 21.67 7.24 0.16
CA ALA A 18 22.44 6.02 0.06
C ALA A 18 23.86 6.20 0.63
N THR A 19 24.49 7.34 0.36
CA THR A 19 25.83 7.67 0.86
C THR A 19 25.83 7.81 2.39
N GLU A 20 24.83 8.50 2.95
CA GLU A 20 24.64 8.64 4.40
C GLU A 20 24.40 7.30 5.10
N ALA A 21 23.71 6.37 4.42
CA ALA A 21 23.49 5.01 4.89
C ALA A 21 24.73 4.09 4.75
N GLY A 22 25.87 4.60 4.24
CA GLY A 22 27.10 3.84 4.05
C GLY A 22 27.13 2.98 2.78
N ILE A 23 26.20 3.19 1.84
CA ILE A 23 26.20 2.49 0.55
C ILE A 23 27.26 3.13 -0.35
N THR A 24 28.31 2.37 -0.65
CA THR A 24 29.44 2.85 -1.47
C THR A 24 29.23 2.69 -2.97
N ASN A 25 28.23 1.90 -3.39
CA ASN A 25 27.99 1.55 -4.79
C ASN A 25 26.53 1.81 -5.17
N PHE A 26 26.19 3.08 -5.35
CA PHE A 26 24.88 3.49 -5.85
C PHE A 26 24.94 3.78 -7.36
N ARG A 27 24.19 3.03 -8.16
CA ARG A 27 24.11 3.19 -9.62
C ARG A 27 22.66 3.13 -10.08
N ARG A 28 22.33 4.02 -11.02
CA ARG A 28 21.07 4.02 -11.77
C ARG A 28 21.33 3.50 -13.18
N VAL A 29 20.39 2.76 -13.74
CA VAL A 29 20.43 2.37 -15.16
C VAL A 29 20.07 3.59 -16.01
N PRO A 30 20.79 3.88 -17.12
CA PRO A 30 20.45 4.99 -18.01
C PRO A 30 19.01 4.89 -18.53
N ALA A 31 18.37 6.03 -18.79
CA ALA A 31 17.10 6.00 -19.50
C ALA A 31 17.28 5.41 -20.91
N LEU A 32 16.21 4.83 -21.45
CA LEU A 32 16.23 4.20 -22.78
C LEU A 32 16.49 5.19 -23.93
N ASP A 33 16.23 6.48 -23.70
CA ASP A 33 16.41 7.58 -24.65
C ASP A 33 16.10 7.21 -26.10
N THR A 34 17.08 7.36 -26.98
CA THR A 34 16.98 7.07 -28.42
C THR A 34 17.70 5.78 -28.78
N THR A 35 17.81 4.84 -27.84
CA THR A 35 18.44 3.54 -28.12
C THR A 35 17.73 2.87 -29.30
N PRO A 36 18.46 2.39 -30.33
CA PRO A 36 17.84 1.82 -31.52
C PRO A 36 16.90 0.66 -31.22
N ALA A 37 17.29 -0.21 -30.28
CA ALA A 37 16.48 -1.36 -29.86
C ALA A 37 15.15 -0.94 -29.20
N PHE A 38 15.12 0.17 -28.45
CA PHE A 38 13.88 0.68 -27.87
C PHE A 38 12.94 1.21 -28.94
N ILE A 39 13.47 2.01 -29.88
CA ILE A 39 12.68 2.55 -30.99
C ILE A 39 12.14 1.41 -31.87
N GLU A 40 12.97 0.40 -32.15
CA GLU A 40 12.57 -0.78 -32.90
C GLU A 40 11.46 -1.54 -32.17
N ALA A 41 11.61 -1.76 -30.86
CA ALA A 41 10.57 -2.41 -30.04
C ALA A 41 9.24 -1.64 -30.06
N LEU A 42 9.26 -0.31 -30.01
CA LEU A 42 8.06 0.52 -30.17
C LEU A 42 7.42 0.33 -31.55
N ALA A 43 8.22 0.27 -32.62
CA ALA A 43 7.72 0.01 -33.97
C ALA A 43 7.08 -1.38 -34.10
N HIS A 44 7.70 -2.41 -33.50
CA HIS A 44 7.14 -3.76 -33.43
C HIS A 44 5.83 -3.80 -32.65
N LEU A 45 5.74 -3.09 -31.51
CA LEU A 45 4.50 -3.00 -30.73
C LEU A 45 3.33 -2.41 -31.55
N VAL A 46 3.59 -1.37 -32.34
CA VAL A 46 2.57 -0.78 -33.21
C VAL A 46 2.17 -1.75 -34.32
N GLN A 47 3.13 -2.43 -34.95
CA GLN A 47 2.84 -3.42 -36.00
C GLN A 47 1.98 -4.57 -35.45
N HIS A 48 2.34 -5.14 -34.32
CA HIS A 48 1.53 -6.19 -33.66
C HIS A 48 0.13 -5.70 -33.28
N ALA A 49 0.00 -4.45 -32.83
CA ALA A 49 -1.31 -3.89 -32.50
C ALA A 49 -2.21 -3.75 -33.75
N LEU A 50 -1.63 -3.47 -34.92
CA LEU A 50 -2.35 -3.40 -36.20
C LEU A 50 -2.78 -4.77 -36.73
N GLU A 51 -2.01 -5.83 -36.43
CA GLU A 51 -2.36 -7.21 -36.78
C GLU A 51 -3.43 -7.81 -35.85
N GLY A 52 -3.57 -7.25 -34.65
CA GLY A 52 -4.54 -7.66 -33.64
C GLY A 52 -5.97 -7.17 -33.90
N PRO A 53 -6.96 -7.68 -33.16
CA PRO A 53 -8.32 -7.17 -33.19
C PRO A 53 -8.38 -5.73 -32.65
N GLU A 54 -9.25 -4.90 -33.23
CA GLU A 54 -9.51 -3.55 -32.72
C GLU A 54 -10.04 -3.61 -31.28
N VAL A 55 -9.40 -2.88 -30.38
CA VAL A 55 -9.79 -2.82 -28.97
C VAL A 55 -10.50 -1.51 -28.68
N ASN A 56 -11.76 -1.60 -28.23
CA ASN A 56 -12.55 -0.44 -27.86
C ASN A 56 -12.07 0.17 -26.52
N LEU A 57 -11.91 1.49 -26.45
CA LEU A 57 -11.46 2.18 -25.23
C LEU A 57 -12.38 1.95 -24.02
N ALA A 58 -13.69 1.83 -24.22
CA ALA A 58 -14.62 1.53 -23.12
C ALA A 58 -14.41 0.11 -22.57
N HIS A 59 -13.95 -0.82 -23.41
CA HIS A 59 -13.59 -2.16 -22.97
C HIS A 59 -12.28 -2.16 -22.15
N VAL A 60 -11.27 -1.38 -22.55
CA VAL A 60 -9.99 -1.28 -21.82
C VAL A 60 -10.13 -0.51 -20.50
N ALA A 61 -10.90 0.58 -20.52
CA ALA A 61 -11.13 1.42 -19.34
C ALA A 61 -12.11 0.78 -18.33
N ALA A 62 -12.75 -0.34 -18.69
CA ALA A 62 -13.56 -1.10 -17.76
C ALA A 62 -12.67 -1.68 -16.67
N LEU A 63 -12.64 -1.00 -15.51
CA LEU A 63 -11.99 -1.55 -14.32
C LEU A 63 -12.62 -2.90 -13.99
N PRO A 64 -11.83 -3.91 -13.60
CA PRO A 64 -12.37 -5.16 -13.10
C PRO A 64 -13.33 -4.83 -11.96
N THR A 65 -14.57 -5.30 -12.04
CA THR A 65 -15.60 -5.03 -11.02
C THR A 65 -15.21 -5.60 -9.65
N THR A 66 -14.19 -6.45 -9.61
CA THR A 66 -13.65 -7.03 -8.39
C THR A 66 -12.12 -7.06 -8.47
N VAL A 67 -11.49 -5.93 -8.14
CA VAL A 67 -10.08 -5.94 -7.76
C VAL A 67 -10.03 -6.22 -6.25
N LYS A 68 -9.60 -7.42 -5.85
CA LYS A 68 -9.24 -7.69 -4.44
C LYS A 68 -7.96 -6.91 -4.15
N LEU A 69 -8.10 -5.67 -3.69
CA LEU A 69 -6.95 -4.81 -3.35
C LEU A 69 -6.14 -5.40 -2.18
N TYR A 70 -6.77 -6.16 -1.27
CA TYR A 70 -6.13 -6.91 -0.18
C TYR A 70 -7.03 -8.08 0.26
N PRO A 71 -6.48 -9.22 0.73
CA PRO A 71 -7.26 -10.17 1.51
C PRO A 71 -7.61 -9.52 2.85
N GLN A 72 -8.84 -9.02 2.96
CA GLN A 72 -9.46 -8.82 4.27
C GLN A 72 -9.77 -10.22 4.79
N ASP A 73 -8.79 -10.87 5.40
CA ASP A 73 -9.01 -12.16 6.07
C ASP A 73 -9.97 -11.92 7.23
N LYS A 74 -11.26 -12.07 6.93
CA LYS A 74 -12.32 -12.06 7.92
C LYS A 74 -12.01 -13.22 8.85
N TRP A 75 -11.56 -12.89 10.06
CA TRP A 75 -11.25 -13.84 11.14
C TRP A 75 -9.91 -14.59 11.04
N ALA A 76 -8.87 -13.97 10.47
CA ALA A 76 -7.52 -14.47 10.74
C ALA A 76 -7.12 -14.17 12.20
N TRP A 77 -6.66 -15.18 12.92
CA TRP A 77 -5.98 -15.01 14.21
C TRP A 77 -4.55 -14.49 13.98
N GLY A 78 -4.15 -13.43 14.69
CA GLY A 78 -2.78 -12.90 14.63
C GLY A 78 -2.71 -11.37 14.71
N TRP A 79 -1.51 -10.81 14.47
CA TRP A 79 -1.27 -9.37 14.40
C TRP A 79 -1.77 -8.81 13.05
N ASN A 80 -3.09 -8.66 12.93
CA ASN A 80 -3.73 -8.09 11.75
C ASN A 80 -4.79 -7.04 12.12
N ASN A 81 -5.16 -6.23 11.14
CA ASN A 81 -6.08 -5.11 11.32
C ASN A 81 -7.48 -5.54 11.80
N SER A 82 -7.97 -6.73 11.41
CA SER A 82 -9.25 -7.26 11.90
C SER A 82 -9.23 -7.57 13.40
N SER A 83 -8.11 -8.11 13.91
CA SER A 83 -7.93 -8.44 15.32
C SER A 83 -7.77 -7.17 16.16
N GLU A 84 -7.07 -6.17 15.65
CA GLU A 84 -6.92 -4.86 16.30
C GLU A 84 -8.27 -4.14 16.48
N VAL A 85 -9.09 -4.08 15.42
CA VAL A 85 -10.41 -3.44 15.47
C VAL A 85 -11.36 -4.15 16.46
N TRP A 86 -11.35 -5.49 16.49
CA TRP A 86 -12.19 -6.25 17.42
C TRP A 86 -11.74 -6.10 18.87
N ASN A 87 -10.43 -6.22 19.12
CA ASN A 87 -9.87 -6.02 20.46
C ASN A 87 -10.12 -4.60 20.97
N GLY A 88 -9.94 -3.59 20.11
CA GLY A 88 -10.22 -2.19 20.44
C GLY A 88 -11.69 -1.98 20.82
N ARG A 89 -12.65 -2.55 20.07
CA ARG A 89 -14.09 -2.42 20.39
C ARG A 89 -14.46 -3.08 21.72
N LEU A 90 -13.94 -4.28 21.97
CA LEU A 90 -14.17 -4.98 23.24
C LEU A 90 -13.58 -4.21 24.42
N ALA A 91 -12.37 -3.67 24.26
CA ALA A 91 -11.73 -2.84 25.28
C ALA A 91 -12.56 -1.58 25.59
N MET A 92 -13.08 -0.88 24.57
CA MET A 92 -13.91 0.31 24.75
C MET A 92 -15.21 0.00 25.51
N VAL A 93 -15.86 -1.14 25.24
CA VAL A 93 -17.05 -1.59 25.99
C VAL A 93 -16.68 -1.87 27.45
N GLY A 94 -15.60 -2.61 27.69
CA GLY A 94 -15.13 -2.91 29.05
C GLY A 94 -14.79 -1.67 29.86
N PHE A 95 -14.06 -0.73 29.25
CA PHE A 95 -13.70 0.53 29.89
C PHE A 95 -14.93 1.41 30.18
N SER A 96 -15.91 1.43 29.28
CA SER A 96 -17.16 2.17 29.48
C SER A 96 -17.98 1.58 30.63
N ALA A 97 -18.07 0.25 30.72
CA ALA A 97 -18.73 -0.43 31.84
C ALA A 97 -18.02 -0.14 33.17
N PHE A 98 -16.68 -0.15 33.18
CA PHE A 98 -15.88 0.23 34.34
C PHE A 98 -16.12 1.67 34.80
N LEU A 99 -16.14 2.63 33.87
CA LEU A 99 -16.45 4.04 34.18
C LEU A 99 -17.86 4.21 34.73
N LEU A 100 -18.84 3.51 34.16
CA LEU A 100 -20.22 3.53 34.67
C LEU A 100 -20.29 2.96 36.08
N GLU A 101 -19.56 1.90 36.38
CA GLU A 101 -19.49 1.32 37.72
C GLU A 101 -18.85 2.28 38.73
N LEU A 102 -17.76 2.97 38.36
CA LEU A 102 -17.13 4.00 39.21
C LEU A 102 -18.10 5.15 39.54
N ILE A 103 -18.88 5.62 38.58
CA ILE A 103 -19.80 6.76 38.77
C ILE A 103 -21.05 6.34 39.55
N SER A 104 -21.60 5.16 39.25
CA SER A 104 -22.85 4.68 39.86
C SER A 104 -22.66 4.07 41.25
N GLY A 105 -21.42 3.73 41.64
CA GLY A 105 -21.10 3.11 42.93
C GLY A 105 -21.76 1.74 43.14
N ARG A 106 -22.20 1.11 42.04
CA ARG A 106 -22.93 -0.16 42.03
C ARG A 106 -22.43 -1.02 40.88
N GLY A 107 -22.01 -2.23 41.19
CA GLY A 107 -21.58 -3.19 40.17
C GLY A 107 -20.82 -4.38 40.76
N PRO A 108 -20.40 -5.32 39.90
CA PRO A 108 -19.72 -6.54 40.33
C PRO A 108 -18.34 -6.30 40.95
N LEU A 109 -17.60 -5.26 40.55
CA LEU A 109 -16.31 -4.89 41.17
C LEU A 109 -16.49 -4.28 42.57
N HIS A 110 -17.53 -3.47 42.77
CA HIS A 110 -17.93 -3.03 44.11
C HIS A 110 -18.46 -4.19 44.96
N ALA A 111 -19.18 -5.15 44.36
CA ALA A 111 -19.73 -6.32 45.07
C ALA A 111 -18.65 -7.27 45.61
N ILE A 112 -17.47 -7.30 44.98
CA ILE A 112 -16.29 -8.07 45.45
C ILE A 112 -15.28 -7.22 46.22
N GLY A 113 -15.58 -5.93 46.46
CA GLY A 113 -14.78 -5.02 47.29
C GLY A 113 -13.47 -4.53 46.66
N LEU A 114 -13.38 -4.51 45.33
CA LEU A 114 -12.19 -4.08 44.58
C LEU A 114 -12.19 -2.57 44.24
N LEU A 115 -13.34 -1.91 44.36
CA LEU A 115 -13.58 -0.47 44.22
C LEU A 115 -14.47 -0.02 45.39
#